data_AF-A0A8J2KHR2-F1
#
_entry.id   AF-A0A8J2KHR2-F1
#
_cell.length_a   1.000
_cell.length_b   1.000
_cell.length_c   1.000
_cell.angle_alpha   90.00
_cell.angle_beta   90.00
_cell.angle_gamma   90.00
#
_symmetry.space_group_name_H-M   'P 1'
#
loop_
_entity.id
_entity.type
_entity.pdbx_description
1 polymer ?
#
loop_
_entity_poly.entity_id
_entity_poly.type
_entity_poly.pdbx_seq_one_letter_code
_entity_poly.pdbx_strand_id
1 'polypeptide(L)'
;MPLGIILHYEILLTFSKTRPSLFLSTTYSIQCISAMNDTTSISMPKPLSMYFFSNDRSVIRKLIETTSSGNICVNDVLWQSVWLGLPFGGVGDSGMGSYRGKATFDTFSHKRSILDASMGHFNEKTFQPRYPPGTNKKLKYFSYTISMFEDCSVPCGRIAFPILLFIFTNYIILPLTSLFGLIKE
;
A
#
# COMPACT_ATOMS: atom_id res chain seq x y z
N MET A 1 12.52 22.70 -24.52
CA MET A 1 11.08 22.32 -24.47
C MET A 1 10.64 22.56 -23.04
N PRO A 2 9.63 23.41 -22.77
CA PRO A 2 9.34 23.80 -21.39
C PRO A 2 8.74 22.58 -20.67
N LEU A 3 9.46 22.10 -19.66
CA LEU A 3 9.02 21.01 -18.80
C LEU A 3 7.97 21.56 -17.82
N GLY A 4 6.76 20.98 -17.88
CA GLY A 4 5.79 20.90 -16.79
C GLY A 4 5.36 22.20 -16.10
N ILE A 5 4.15 22.66 -16.37
CA ILE A 5 3.48 23.66 -15.53
C ILE A 5 3.05 22.96 -14.23
N ILE A 6 3.64 23.35 -13.10
CA ILE A 6 3.15 22.95 -11.77
C ILE A 6 2.12 23.99 -11.35
N LEU A 7 0.84 23.64 -11.46
CA LEU A 7 -0.24 24.46 -10.91
C LEU A 7 -0.40 24.08 -9.44
N HIS A 8 0.18 24.89 -8.56
CA HIS A 8 -0.19 24.88 -7.14
C HIS A 8 -1.58 25.49 -7.01
N TYR A 9 -2.55 24.68 -6.61
CA TYR A 9 -3.84 25.18 -6.17
C TYR A 9 -3.80 25.30 -4.64
N GLU A 10 -3.79 26.51 -4.11
CA GLU A 10 -4.24 26.75 -2.74
C GLU A 10 -5.67 27.28 -2.81
N ILE A 11 -6.65 26.46 -2.42
CA ILE A 11 -8.02 26.93 -2.20
C ILE A 11 -8.03 27.56 -0.80
N LEU A 12 -7.70 28.85 -0.72
CA LEU A 12 -7.77 29.63 0.51
C LEU A 12 -9.20 30.18 0.63
N LEU A 13 -10.07 29.45 1.33
CA LEU A 13 -11.43 29.90 1.67
C LEU A 13 -11.36 30.98 2.75
N THR A 14 -11.16 32.25 2.36
CA THR A 14 -11.27 33.39 3.27
C THR A 14 -12.75 33.76 3.50
N PHE A 15 -13.29 33.36 4.65
CA PHE A 15 -14.59 33.84 5.13
C PHE A 15 -14.46 35.30 5.62
N SER A 16 -14.81 36.27 4.77
CA SER A 16 -14.91 37.67 5.17
C SER A 16 -16.24 37.93 5.91
N LYS A 17 -16.15 38.42 7.14
CA LYS A 17 -17.25 38.55 8.11
C LYS A 17 -18.29 39.65 7.77
N THR A 18 -18.24 40.28 6.60
CA THR A 18 -19.00 41.51 6.35
C THR A 18 -19.87 41.57 5.08
N ARG A 19 -19.90 40.57 4.19
CA ARG A 19 -20.89 40.48 3.09
C ARG A 19 -21.17 39.03 2.66
N PRO A 20 -22.42 38.57 2.52
CA PRO A 20 -22.76 37.21 2.11
C PRO A 20 -22.73 37.01 0.58
N SER A 21 -21.72 37.56 -0.09
CA SER A 21 -21.47 37.31 -1.51
C SER A 21 -20.13 36.60 -1.63
N LEU A 22 -20.17 35.28 -1.87
CA LEU A 22 -19.01 34.43 -2.14
C LEU A 22 -18.27 34.93 -3.39
N PHE A 23 -17.28 35.80 -3.20
CA PHE A 23 -16.34 36.14 -4.26
C PHE A 23 -15.15 35.18 -4.13
N LEU A 24 -15.22 34.06 -4.85
CA LEU A 24 -14.10 33.13 -5.01
C LEU A 24 -13.01 33.81 -5.86
N SER A 25 -12.17 34.63 -5.23
CA SER A 25 -10.97 35.15 -5.87
C SER A 25 -9.88 34.07 -5.79
N THR A 26 -9.86 33.16 -6.76
CA THR A 26 -8.74 32.23 -6.93
C THR A 26 -7.53 33.00 -7.47
N THR A 27 -6.66 33.47 -6.57
CA THR A 27 -5.33 33.94 -6.96
C THR A 27 -4.47 32.73 -7.33
N TYR A 28 -4.32 32.45 -8.63
CA TYR A 28 -3.36 31.48 -9.13
C TYR A 28 -2.01 32.17 -9.30
N SER A 29 -0.99 31.73 -8.56
CA SER A 29 0.40 32.13 -8.84
C SER A 29 0.96 31.20 -9.91
N ILE A 30 1.31 31.75 -11.08
CA ILE A 30 2.02 31.00 -12.11
C ILE A 30 3.51 31.16 -11.83
N GLN A 31 4.15 30.10 -11.35
CA GLN A 31 5.60 30.07 -11.17
C GLN A 31 6.26 29.34 -12.34
N CYS A 32 7.03 30.06 -13.14
CA CYS A 32 7.86 29.47 -14.19
C CYS A 32 9.12 28.88 -13.55
N ILE A 33 9.31 27.57 -13.69
CA ILE A 33 10.49 26.87 -13.19
C ILE A 33 11.27 26.34 -14.40
N SER A 34 12.59 26.58 -14.43
CA SER A 34 13.45 26.26 -15.57
C SER A 34 14.00 24.84 -15.53
N ALA A 35 14.14 24.23 -14.34
CA ALA A 35 14.67 22.87 -14.18
C ALA A 35 13.85 21.99 -13.22
N MET A 36 13.77 20.70 -13.55
CA MET A 36 13.04 19.69 -12.79
C MET A 36 13.57 19.48 -11.36
N ASN A 37 14.85 19.76 -11.13
CA ASN A 37 15.46 19.60 -9.81
C ASN A 37 15.08 20.75 -8.86
N ASP A 38 14.63 21.88 -9.41
CA ASP A 38 14.19 23.03 -8.62
C ASP A 38 12.80 22.80 -8.05
N THR A 39 11.96 21.98 -8.69
CA THR A 39 10.60 21.69 -8.20
C THR A 39 10.60 20.87 -6.92
N THR A 40 11.66 20.10 -6.67
CA THR A 40 11.83 19.31 -5.44
C THR A 40 12.45 20.09 -4.27
N SER A 41 13.13 21.21 -4.56
CA SER A 41 13.85 22.00 -3.56
C SER A 41 13.03 23.16 -2.97
N ILE A 42 11.84 23.43 -3.50
CA ILE A 42 10.91 24.36 -2.89
C ILE A 42 10.38 23.69 -1.62
N SER A 43 10.77 24.23 -0.46
CA SER A 43 10.37 23.78 0.88
C SER A 43 8.87 24.02 1.17
N MET A 44 8.01 23.45 0.34
CA MET A 44 6.56 23.54 0.51
C MET A 44 6.04 22.38 1.37
N PRO A 45 5.00 22.64 2.18
CA PRO A 45 4.26 21.57 2.84
C PRO A 45 3.66 20.62 1.81
N LYS A 46 3.48 19.36 2.20
CA LYS A 46 2.98 18.31 1.29
C LYS A 46 1.53 18.62 0.87
N PRO A 47 1.24 18.83 -0.43
CA PRO A 47 -0.09 19.22 -0.87
C PRO A 47 -1.07 18.04 -0.92
N LEU A 48 -2.36 18.35 -0.88
CA LEU A 48 -3.44 17.37 -0.99
C LEU A 48 -3.46 16.68 -2.36
N SER A 49 -3.15 17.43 -3.43
CA SER A 49 -2.94 16.87 -4.76
C SER A 49 -1.94 17.65 -5.59
N MET A 50 -1.30 16.95 -6.53
CA MET A 50 -0.47 17.52 -7.59
C MET A 50 -1.03 17.18 -8.97
N TYR A 51 -0.88 18.13 -9.90
CA TYR A 51 -1.28 17.99 -11.29
C TYR A 51 -0.06 18.10 -12.19
N PHE A 52 0.16 17.10 -13.03
CA PHE A 52 1.29 17.07 -13.97
C PHE A 52 0.80 17.05 -15.41
N PHE A 53 1.30 17.95 -16.24
CA PHE A 53 1.00 17.99 -17.67
C PHE A 53 2.27 17.70 -18.47
N SER A 54 2.33 16.54 -19.12
CA SER A 54 3.43 16.14 -19.99
C SER A 54 3.04 14.96 -20.89
N ASN A 55 3.58 14.95 -22.11
CA ASN A 55 3.52 13.77 -22.98
C ASN A 55 4.67 12.79 -22.72
N ASP A 56 5.75 13.23 -22.09
CA ASP A 56 6.90 12.39 -21.77
C ASP A 56 6.66 11.60 -20.47
N ARG A 57 6.53 10.28 -20.62
CA ARG A 57 6.31 9.36 -19.50
C ARG A 57 7.51 9.23 -18.57
N SER A 58 8.73 9.45 -19.06
CA SER A 58 9.93 9.41 -18.22
C SER A 58 9.92 10.56 -17.20
N VAL A 59 9.51 11.75 -17.65
CA VAL A 59 9.36 12.95 -16.83
C VAL A 59 8.26 12.76 -15.78
N ILE A 60 7.11 12.21 -16.16
CA ILE A 60 6.00 11.90 -15.23
C ILE A 60 6.46 10.90 -14.17
N ARG A 61 7.13 9.82 -14.56
CA ARG A 61 7.64 8.82 -13.62
C ARG A 61 8.61 9.44 -12.62
N LYS A 62 9.56 10.23 -13.12
CA LYS A 62 10.52 10.94 -12.28
C LYS A 62 9.82 11.83 -11.25
N LEU A 63 8.79 12.59 -11.65
CA LEU A 63 8.01 13.42 -10.74
C LEU A 63 7.31 12.63 -9.65
N ILE A 64 6.66 11.53 -10.02
CA ILE A 64 5.94 10.68 -9.07
C ILE A 64 6.93 10.08 -8.05
N GLU A 65 8.12 9.70 -8.49
CA GLU A 65 9.17 9.13 -7.62
C GLU A 65 9.84 10.18 -6.72
N THR A 66 9.95 11.44 -7.18
CA THR A 66 10.65 12.49 -6.43
C THR A 66 9.75 13.34 -5.54
N THR A 67 8.42 13.25 -5.67
CA THR A 67 7.48 14.10 -4.93
C THR A 67 6.54 13.29 -4.04
N SER A 68 6.01 13.92 -2.98
CA SER A 68 5.05 13.30 -2.06
C SER A 68 3.81 14.19 -1.95
N SER A 69 2.65 13.62 -2.23
CA SER A 69 1.34 14.30 -2.16
C SER A 69 0.25 13.31 -1.81
N GLY A 70 -0.95 13.80 -1.47
CA GLY A 70 -2.11 12.93 -1.24
C GLY A 70 -2.58 12.20 -2.50
N ASN A 71 -2.71 12.94 -3.61
CA ASN A 71 -3.23 12.41 -4.88
C ASN A 71 -2.48 13.03 -6.07
N ILE A 72 -2.32 12.28 -7.16
CA ILE A 72 -1.69 12.78 -8.39
C ILE A 72 -2.63 12.56 -9.56
N CYS A 73 -2.84 13.60 -10.36
CA CYS A 73 -3.53 13.48 -11.64
C CYS A 73 -2.61 13.98 -12.78
N VAL A 74 -2.57 13.22 -13.86
CA VAL A 74 -1.69 13.46 -15.00
C VAL A 74 -2.54 13.80 -16.21
N ASN A 75 -2.19 14.91 -16.88
CA ASN A 75 -2.86 15.45 -18.06
C ASN A 75 -4.33 15.82 -17.85
N ASP A 76 -4.78 15.93 -16.60
CA ASP A 76 -6.11 16.39 -16.24
C ASP A 76 -6.12 16.95 -14.81
N VAL A 77 -7.25 17.53 -14.38
CA VAL A 77 -7.45 18.14 -13.06
C VAL A 77 -8.72 17.58 -12.42
N LEU A 78 -8.76 17.53 -11.09
CA LEU A 78 -9.93 17.15 -10.28
C LEU A 78 -10.47 15.72 -10.47
N TRP A 79 -10.12 14.95 -11.49
CA TRP A 79 -10.72 13.62 -11.74
C TRP A 79 -10.60 12.63 -10.58
N GLN A 80 -9.51 12.69 -9.83
CA GLN A 80 -9.31 11.92 -8.60
C GLN A 80 -10.39 12.18 -7.53
N SER A 81 -11.07 13.34 -7.56
CA SER A 81 -12.18 13.70 -6.67
C SER A 81 -13.55 13.29 -7.22
N VAL A 82 -13.63 12.71 -8.42
CA VAL A 82 -14.87 12.19 -9.01
C VAL A 82 -14.89 10.66 -8.95
N TRP A 83 -13.75 10.02 -9.17
CA TRP A 83 -13.68 8.56 -9.22
C TRP A 83 -13.92 7.92 -7.84
N LEU A 84 -14.93 7.04 -7.73
CA LEU A 84 -15.32 6.41 -6.45
C LEU A 84 -14.40 5.26 -6.02
N GLY A 85 -13.67 4.66 -6.96
CA GLY A 85 -12.77 3.53 -6.69
C GLY A 85 -11.40 3.95 -6.16
N LEU A 86 -11.08 5.25 -6.17
CA LEU A 86 -9.80 5.77 -5.69
C LEU A 86 -9.98 6.31 -4.27
N PRO A 87 -9.13 5.91 -3.31
CA PRO A 87 -9.14 6.51 -1.99
C PRO A 87 -8.67 7.97 -2.11
N PHE A 88 -9.45 8.89 -1.55
CA PHE A 88 -9.12 10.31 -1.51
C PHE A 88 -8.68 10.67 -0.09
N GLY A 89 -7.45 11.17 0.04
CA GLY A 89 -6.84 11.49 1.33
C GLY A 89 -5.61 12.39 1.20
N GLY A 90 -5.18 12.97 2.31
CA GLY A 90 -3.98 13.80 2.42
C GLY A 90 -2.81 13.06 3.06
N VAL A 91 -1.63 13.66 2.99
CA VAL A 91 -0.40 13.17 3.62
C VAL A 91 0.37 14.35 4.23
N GLY A 92 0.76 14.23 5.50
CA GLY A 92 1.50 15.28 6.21
C GLY A 92 0.62 16.48 6.50
N ASP A 93 1.05 17.67 6.06
CA ASP A 93 0.34 18.93 6.34
C ASP A 93 -1.03 19.01 5.66
N SER A 94 -1.23 18.28 4.56
CA SER A 94 -2.53 18.19 3.88
C SER A 94 -3.55 17.27 4.58
N GLY A 95 -3.14 16.52 5.60
CA GLY A 95 -4.01 15.67 6.41
C GLY A 95 -3.53 14.22 6.53
N MET A 96 -4.39 13.37 7.09
CA MET A 96 -4.14 11.94 7.28
C MET A 96 -5.36 11.09 6.95
N GLY A 97 -5.13 9.81 6.67
CA GLY A 97 -6.17 8.86 6.34
C GLY A 97 -6.72 9.08 4.94
N SER A 98 -7.69 8.23 4.57
CA SER A 98 -8.39 8.34 3.30
C SER A 98 -9.83 7.87 3.46
N TYR A 99 -10.69 8.38 2.60
CA TYR A 99 -12.06 7.93 2.49
C TYR A 99 -12.39 7.71 1.02
N ARG A 100 -13.64 7.31 0.76
CA ARG A 100 -14.29 7.03 -0.53
C ARG A 100 -14.33 5.55 -0.91
N GLY A 101 -15.50 5.13 -1.41
CA GLY A 101 -15.76 3.73 -1.76
C GLY A 101 -15.52 2.80 -0.57
N LYS A 102 -14.75 1.73 -0.80
CA LYS A 102 -14.34 0.79 0.26
C LYS A 102 -13.51 1.48 1.36
N ALA A 103 -12.70 2.49 1.02
CA ALA A 103 -11.88 3.19 2.01
C ALA A 103 -12.75 3.91 3.06
N THR A 104 -13.93 4.44 2.69
CA THR A 104 -14.90 4.98 3.67
C THR A 104 -15.32 3.90 4.67
N PHE A 105 -15.72 2.73 4.17
CA PHE A 105 -16.16 1.64 5.04
C PHE A 105 -15.03 1.19 5.95
N ASP A 106 -13.83 0.99 5.42
CA ASP A 106 -12.64 0.59 6.20
C ASP A 106 -12.26 1.64 7.26
N THR A 107 -12.40 2.94 6.96
CA THR A 107 -12.07 4.04 7.88
C THR A 107 -13.09 4.19 9.01
N PHE A 108 -14.37 3.97 8.74
CA PHE A 108 -15.44 4.08 9.75
C PHE A 108 -15.81 2.74 10.40
N SER A 109 -15.12 1.65 10.06
CA SER A 109 -15.32 0.33 10.65
C SER A 109 -14.17 -0.06 11.56
N HIS A 110 -14.51 -0.70 12.68
CA HIS A 110 -13.52 -1.32 13.55
C HIS A 110 -13.20 -2.74 13.07
N LYS A 111 -11.96 -2.95 12.56
CA LYS A 111 -11.48 -4.27 12.13
C LYS A 111 -11.17 -5.15 13.36
N ARG A 112 -12.18 -5.91 13.81
CA ARG A 112 -12.05 -6.82 14.97
C ARG A 112 -11.34 -8.12 14.56
N SER A 113 -10.13 -8.33 15.07
CA SER A 113 -9.41 -9.60 14.94
C SER A 113 -10.03 -10.67 15.86
N ILE A 114 -10.32 -11.84 15.30
CA ILE A 114 -10.81 -13.02 16.03
C ILE A 114 -9.87 -14.17 15.70
N LEU A 115 -9.28 -14.77 16.73
CA LEU A 115 -8.48 -15.99 16.63
C LEU A 115 -9.26 -17.13 17.30
N ASP A 116 -9.67 -18.11 16.50
CA ASP A 116 -10.23 -19.36 17.00
C ASP A 116 -9.11 -20.42 17.03
N ALA A 117 -8.57 -20.66 18.21
CA ALA A 117 -7.46 -21.59 18.39
C ALA A 117 -7.97 -22.99 18.73
N SER A 118 -7.65 -23.98 17.89
CA SER A 118 -8.01 -25.37 18.16
C SER A 118 -7.24 -25.94 19.35
N MET A 119 -7.97 -26.52 20.31
CA MET A 119 -7.46 -27.15 21.54
C MET A 119 -6.94 -28.59 21.34
N GLY A 120 -6.62 -28.97 20.10
CA GLY A 120 -6.11 -30.30 19.80
C GLY A 120 -4.76 -30.59 20.48
N HIS A 121 -4.57 -31.83 20.93
CA HIS A 121 -3.35 -32.31 21.61
C HIS A 121 -2.06 -32.04 20.83
N PHE A 122 -2.13 -32.04 19.50
CA PHE A 122 -1.00 -31.72 18.63
C PHE A 122 -0.60 -30.23 18.70
N ASN A 123 -1.56 -29.32 18.75
CA ASN A 123 -1.30 -27.88 18.88
C ASN A 123 -0.71 -27.59 20.25
N GLU A 124 -1.32 -28.13 21.31
CA GLU A 124 -0.85 -27.93 22.69
C GLU A 124 0.59 -28.45 22.89
N LYS A 125 0.96 -29.56 22.23
CA LYS A 125 2.34 -30.08 22.23
C LYS A 125 3.33 -29.17 21.49
N THR A 126 2.92 -28.61 20.36
CA THR A 126 3.77 -27.72 19.55
C THR A 126 4.03 -26.39 20.28
N PHE A 127 3.06 -25.88 21.04
CA PHE A 127 3.18 -24.65 21.82
C PHE A 127 3.73 -24.83 23.24
N GLN A 128 4.15 -26.05 23.63
CA GLN A 128 4.79 -26.31 24.93
C GLN A 128 5.94 -25.36 25.30
N PRO A 129 6.79 -24.86 24.37
CA PRO A 129 7.83 -23.89 24.71
C PRO A 129 7.32 -22.56 25.29
N ARG A 130 6.03 -22.24 25.14
CA ARG A 130 5.38 -21.08 25.75
C ARG A 130 5.31 -21.19 27.28
N TYR A 131 5.17 -22.40 27.81
CA TYR A 131 4.93 -22.64 29.23
C TYR A 131 6.25 -22.87 30.00
N PRO A 132 6.35 -22.37 31.24
CA PRO A 132 7.52 -22.63 32.10
C PRO A 132 7.62 -24.11 32.52
N PRO A 133 8.82 -24.63 32.86
CA PRO A 133 10.12 -23.96 32.92
C PRO A 133 10.83 -23.84 31.56
N GLY A 134 11.47 -22.70 31.33
CA GLY A 134 12.20 -22.36 30.11
C GLY A 134 13.58 -22.99 30.05
N THR A 135 13.67 -24.29 29.73
CA THR A 135 14.95 -24.96 29.49
C THR A 135 15.67 -24.35 28.27
N ASN A 136 17.00 -24.21 28.32
CA ASN A 136 17.81 -23.67 27.21
C ASN A 136 17.52 -24.34 25.84
N LYS A 137 17.18 -25.64 25.84
CA LYS A 137 16.77 -26.37 24.62
C LYS A 137 15.43 -25.89 24.04
N LYS A 138 14.44 -25.64 24.90
CA LYS A 138 13.11 -25.12 24.49
C LYS A 138 13.22 -23.70 23.97
N LEU A 139 14.03 -22.86 24.64
CA LEU A 139 14.27 -21.47 24.23
C LEU A 139 14.98 -21.40 22.88
N LYS A 140 16.00 -22.24 22.66
CA LYS A 140 16.72 -22.32 21.37
C LYS A 140 15.80 -22.79 20.23
N TYR A 141 14.91 -23.74 20.51
CA TYR A 141 13.90 -24.19 19.54
C TYR A 141 12.88 -23.07 19.25
N PHE A 142 12.38 -22.40 20.29
CA PHE A 142 11.43 -21.31 20.16
C PHE A 142 12.01 -20.11 19.39
N SER A 143 13.23 -19.68 19.72
CA SER A 143 13.92 -18.61 18.99
C SER A 143 14.14 -18.95 17.52
N TYR A 144 14.49 -20.21 17.23
CA TYR A 144 14.61 -20.69 15.85
C TYR A 144 13.26 -20.64 15.11
N THR A 145 12.17 -21.08 15.76
CA THR A 145 10.84 -21.02 15.14
C THR A 145 10.36 -19.59 14.91
N ILE A 146 10.63 -18.64 15.83
CA ILE A 146 10.27 -17.24 15.65
C ILE A 146 11.09 -16.58 14.54
N SER A 147 12.39 -16.86 14.44
CA SER A 147 13.21 -16.36 13.33
C SER A 147 12.71 -16.83 11.96
N MET A 148 12.08 -18.01 11.88
CA MET A 148 11.44 -18.45 10.64
C MET A 148 10.19 -17.64 10.26
N PHE A 149 9.52 -16.99 11.22
CA PHE A 149 8.35 -16.16 10.96
C PHE A 149 8.70 -14.69 10.68
N GLU A 150 9.76 -14.16 11.28
CA GLU A 150 10.23 -12.78 11.05
C GLU A 150 10.80 -12.57 9.62
N ASP A 151 11.27 -13.63 8.96
CA ASP A 151 11.71 -13.59 7.56
C ASP A 151 10.56 -13.37 6.55
N CYS A 152 9.30 -13.28 6.98
CA CYS A 152 8.16 -12.98 6.13
C CYS A 152 7.69 -11.53 6.25
N SER A 153 8.51 -10.58 5.79
CA SER A 153 8.07 -9.20 5.48
C SER A 153 8.03 -8.88 3.98
N VAL A 154 8.30 -9.85 3.09
CA VAL A 154 7.95 -9.81 1.65
C VAL A 154 7.98 -11.23 1.07
N PRO A 155 7.00 -11.64 0.24
CA PRO A 155 6.79 -13.03 -0.09
C PRO A 155 7.62 -13.49 -1.30
N CYS A 156 7.53 -14.80 -1.54
CA CYS A 156 7.85 -15.50 -2.79
C CYS A 156 9.27 -16.07 -2.89
N GLY A 157 9.43 -17.28 -2.37
CA GLY A 157 10.48 -18.18 -2.86
C GLY A 157 10.59 -19.48 -2.06
N ARG A 158 10.65 -19.39 -0.74
CA ARG A 158 11.08 -20.54 0.09
C ARG A 158 9.97 -21.41 0.67
N ILE A 159 8.77 -20.88 0.90
CA ILE A 159 7.64 -21.65 1.47
C ILE A 159 6.73 -22.22 0.37
N ALA A 160 6.60 -21.54 -0.77
CA ALA A 160 5.75 -21.99 -1.88
C ALA A 160 6.27 -23.27 -2.56
N PHE A 161 7.61 -23.43 -2.65
CA PHE A 161 8.23 -24.56 -3.33
C PHE A 161 7.93 -25.93 -2.68
N PRO A 162 8.07 -26.13 -1.35
CA PRO A 162 7.74 -27.41 -0.73
C PRO A 162 6.24 -27.73 -0.76
N ILE A 163 5.37 -26.73 -0.65
CA ILE A 163 3.91 -26.92 -0.71
C ILE A 163 3.49 -27.30 -2.14
N LEU A 164 4.04 -26.64 -3.15
CA LEU A 164 3.78 -26.97 -4.55
C LEU A 164 4.34 -28.35 -4.93
N LEU A 165 5.53 -28.71 -4.44
CA LEU A 165 6.11 -30.04 -4.65
C LEU A 165 5.25 -31.13 -4.01
N PHE A 166 4.68 -30.88 -2.82
CA PHE A 166 3.81 -31.81 -2.13
C PHE A 166 2.45 -32.00 -2.85
N ILE A 167 1.90 -30.94 -3.46
CA ILE A 167 0.71 -31.03 -4.30
C ILE A 167 1.04 -31.80 -5.59
N PHE A 168 2.17 -31.51 -6.24
CA PHE A 168 2.61 -32.20 -7.47
C PHE A 168 2.83 -33.70 -7.26
N THR A 169 3.49 -34.10 -6.17
CA THR A 169 3.76 -35.53 -5.91
C THR A 169 2.47 -36.29 -5.61
N ASN A 170 1.55 -35.71 -4.83
CA ASN A 170 0.33 -36.41 -4.41
C ASN A 170 -0.78 -36.40 -5.48
N TYR A 171 -0.92 -35.34 -6.27
CA TYR A 171 -2.03 -35.22 -7.24
C TYR A 171 -1.64 -35.50 -8.70
N ILE A 172 -0.35 -35.52 -9.04
CA ILE A 172 0.09 -35.78 -10.43
C ILE A 172 0.88 -37.09 -10.53
N ILE A 173 1.87 -37.33 -9.66
CA ILE A 173 2.75 -38.52 -9.79
C ILE A 173 2.05 -39.80 -9.33
N LEU A 174 1.39 -39.78 -8.16
CA LEU A 174 0.65 -40.92 -7.61
C LEU A 174 -0.43 -41.49 -8.55
N PRO A 175 -1.33 -40.69 -9.16
CA PRO A 175 -2.32 -41.22 -10.11
C PRO A 175 -1.70 -41.66 -11.45
N LEU A 176 -0.55 -41.09 -11.86
CA LEU A 176 0.13 -41.55 -13.06
C LEU A 176 0.78 -42.93 -12.85
N THR A 177 1.31 -43.19 -11.66
CA THR A 177 1.87 -44.52 -11.32
C THR A 177 0.80 -45.61 -11.25
N SER A 178 -0.43 -45.29 -10.82
CA SER A 178 -1.55 -46.24 -10.87
C SER A 178 -2.08 -46.47 -12.28
N LEU A 179 -2.05 -45.45 -13.15
CA LEU A 179 -2.45 -45.56 -14.55
C LEU A 179 -1.46 -46.36 -15.41
N PHE A 180 -0.15 -46.19 -15.21
CA PHE A 180 0.88 -46.98 -15.91
C PHE A 180 1.04 -48.40 -15.34
N GLY A 181 0.67 -48.63 -14.07
CA GLY A 181 0.63 -49.98 -13.47
C GLY A 181 -0.45 -50.89 -14.06
N LEU A 182 -1.49 -50.32 -14.66
CA LEU A 182 -2.60 -51.04 -15.33
C LEU A 182 -2.32 -51.42 -16.79
N ILE A 183 -1.17 -51.02 -17.36
CA ILE A 183 -0.78 -51.29 -18.77
C ILE A 183 0.25 -52.45 -18.84
N LYS A 184 0.52 -53.12 -17.72
CA LYS A 184 1.55 -54.18 -17.61
C LYS A 184 1.01 -55.57 -17.29
N GLU A 185 -0.22 -55.86 -17.74
CA GLU A 185 -0.70 -57.23 -17.99
C GLU A 185 -0.84 -57.46 -19.51
#